data_AF-A0A800AI64-F1
#
_entry.id   AF-A0A800AI64-F1
#
_cell.length_a   1.000
_cell.length_b   1.000
_cell.length_c   1.000
_cell.angle_alpha   90.00
_cell.angle_beta   90.00
_cell.angle_gamma   90.00
#
_symmetry.space_group_name_H-M   'P 1'
#
loop_
_entity.id
_entity.type
_entity.pdbx_description
1 polymer ?
#
loop_
_entity_poly.entity_id
_entity_poly.type
_entity_poly.pdbx_seq_one_letter_code
_entity_poly.pdbx_strand_id
1 'polypeptide(L)' 'MRCNFCGFEFTESESKSACYSCPLSKGKGHCKLLKCPNCGYETPAEPKWVKFLKERIKW' A
#
# COMPACT_ATOMS: atom_id res chain seq x y z
N MET A 1 -1.38 -4.32 7.67
CA MET A 1 -0.24 -4.67 6.80
C MET A 1 1.05 -4.43 7.55
N ARG A 2 2.10 -5.22 7.25
CA ARG A 2 3.40 -5.11 7.93
C ARG A 2 4.44 -4.58 6.95
N CYS A 3 5.24 -3.61 7.39
CA CYS A 3 6.35 -3.09 6.58
C CYS A 3 7.43 -4.17 6.40
N ASN A 4 7.77 -4.51 5.17
CA ASN A 4 8.84 -5.49 4.87
C ASN A 4 10.25 -4.98 5.24
N PHE A 5 10.41 -3.69 5.52
CA PHE A 5 11.69 -3.09 5.88
C PHE A 5 11.86 -2.96 7.40
N CYS A 6 10.99 -2.22 8.08
CA CYS A 6 11.11 -1.97 9.52
C CYS A 6 10.22 -2.85 10.40
N GLY A 7 9.37 -3.69 9.81
CA GLY A 7 8.48 -4.58 10.56
C GLY A 7 7.28 -3.91 11.24
N PHE A 8 7.12 -2.59 11.12
CA PHE A 8 5.99 -1.84 11.70
C PHE A 8 4.65 -2.31 11.11
N GLU A 9 3.66 -2.51 11.97
CA GLU A 9 2.31 -2.88 11.57
C GLU A 9 1.43 -1.63 11.52
N PHE A 10 0.76 -1.45 10.39
CA PHE A 10 -0.12 -0.32 10.13
C PHE A 10 -1.25 -0.74 9.19
N THR A 11 -2.32 0.01 9.18
CA THR A 11 -3.46 -0.16 8.27
C THR A 11 -3.19 0.56 6.94
N GLU A 12 -3.88 0.14 5.89
CA GLU A 12 -3.79 0.82 4.58
C GLU A 12 -4.25 2.29 4.67
N SER A 13 -5.16 2.61 5.60
CA SER A 13 -5.57 3.98 5.92
C SER A 13 -4.50 4.83 6.60
N GLU A 14 -3.62 4.22 7.40
CA GLU A 14 -2.49 4.90 8.06
C GLU A 14 -1.31 5.12 7.11
N SER A 15 -1.31 4.42 5.97
CA SER A 15 -0.35 4.66 4.91
C SER A 15 -0.61 6.04 4.28
N LYS A 16 0.36 6.94 4.38
CA LYS A 16 0.35 8.17 3.58
C LYS A 16 0.46 7.76 2.10
N SER A 17 -0.37 8.33 1.23
CA SER A 17 -0.29 8.05 -0.21
C SER A 17 1.07 8.55 -0.72
N ALA A 18 1.96 7.63 -1.07
CA ALA A 18 3.34 7.95 -1.49
C ALA A 18 3.35 8.93 -2.68
N CYS A 19 2.29 8.88 -3.48
CA CYS A 19 2.18 9.60 -4.73
C CYS A 19 1.44 10.95 -4.59
N TYR A 20 1.04 11.38 -3.38
CA TYR A 20 0.36 12.68 -3.17
C TYR A 20 1.17 13.87 -3.71
N SER A 21 2.49 13.83 -3.55
CA SER A 21 3.42 14.86 -4.04
C SER A 21 3.98 14.54 -5.43
N CYS A 22 3.62 13.40 -6.03
CA CYS A 22 4.14 13.00 -7.33
C CYS A 22 3.35 13.72 -8.43
N PRO A 23 3.98 14.57 -9.27
CA PRO A 23 3.28 15.27 -10.34
C PRO A 23 2.68 14.30 -11.39
N LEU A 24 3.20 13.07 -11.47
CA LEU A 24 2.68 12.00 -12.32
C LEU A 24 1.40 11.34 -11.76
N SER A 25 1.03 11.60 -10.50
CA SER A 25 -0.21 11.08 -9.90
C SER A 25 -1.48 11.68 -10.51
N LYS A 26 -1.36 12.82 -11.22
CA LYS A 26 -2.46 13.50 -11.92
C LYS A 26 -2.70 12.96 -13.35
N GLY A 27 -1.78 12.14 -13.88
CA GLY A 27 -1.93 11.45 -15.16
C GLY A 27 -2.50 10.04 -15.00
N LYS A 28 -3.06 9.46 -16.07
CA LYS A 28 -3.71 8.13 -16.12
C LYS A 28 -2.79 6.98 -15.67
N GLY A 29 -2.59 6.86 -14.37
CA GLY A 29 -1.68 5.91 -13.74
C GLY A 29 -1.77 6.08 -12.23
N HIS A 30 -2.91 5.69 -11.67
CA HIS A 30 -3.22 5.72 -10.25
C HIS A 30 -2.12 5.03 -9.47
N CYS A 31 -1.15 5.80 -8.98
CA CYS A 31 0.00 5.32 -8.25
C CYS A 31 -0.50 4.81 -6.90
N LYS A 32 -0.65 3.49 -6.79
CA LYS A 32 -1.18 2.78 -5.61
C LYS A 32 -0.05 2.38 -4.66
N LEU A 33 0.99 3.20 -4.55
CA LEU A 33 2.07 2.95 -3.60
C LEU A 33 1.66 3.46 -2.22
N LEU A 34 1.88 2.61 -1.23
CA LEU A 34 1.68 2.82 0.19
C LEU A 34 3.02 3.14 0.85
N LYS A 35 3.07 4.21 1.64
CA LYS A 35 4.26 4.63 2.38
C LYS A 35 4.11 4.26 3.86
N CYS A 36 5.08 3.52 4.38
CA CYS A 36 5.14 3.19 5.80
C CYS A 36 5.21 4.48 6.64
N PRO A 37 4.29 4.71 7.58
CA PRO A 37 4.28 5.94 8.39
C PRO A 37 5.46 6.03 9.36
N ASN A 38 6.08 4.89 9.70
CA ASN A 38 7.19 4.82 10.64
C ASN A 38 8.56 5.08 9.99
N CYS A 39 8.87 4.42 8.86
CA CYS A 39 10.19 4.50 8.22
C CYS A 39 10.21 5.16 6.83
N GLY A 40 9.03 5.43 6.26
CA GLY A 40 8.92 6.02 4.92
C GLY A 40 9.14 5.05 3.75
N TYR A 41 9.35 3.76 4.00
CA TYR A 41 9.49 2.75 2.93
C TYR A 41 8.22 2.62 2.09
N GLU A 42 8.38 2.52 0.77
CA GLU A 42 7.28 2.50 -0.19
C GLU A 42 7.03 1.10 -0.72
N THR A 43 5.76 0.68 -0.74
CA THR A 43 5.33 -0.65 -1.18
C THR A 43 4.06 -0.55 -2.03
N PRO A 44 3.87 -1.40 -3.04
CA PRO A 44 2.61 -1.44 -3.77
C PRO A 44 1.45 -1.90 -2.88
N ALA A 45 0.30 -1.22 -2.99
CA ALA A 45 -0.93 -1.66 -2.36
C ALA A 45 -1.34 -3.03 -2.90
N GLU A 46 -1.88 -3.85 -2.02
CA GLU A 46 -2.38 -5.16 -2.40
C GLU A 46 -3.59 -5.00 -3.34
N PRO A 47 -3.59 -5.65 -4.52
CA PRO A 47 -4.72 -5.59 -5.43
C PRO A 47 -5.99 -6.17 -4.80
N LYS A 48 -7.14 -5.56 -5.08
CA LYS A 48 -8.45 -6.01 -4.55
C LYS A 48 -8.76 -7.49 -4.85
N TRP A 49 -8.32 -8.01 -6.00
CA TRP A 49 -8.54 -9.41 -6.39
C TRP A 49 -7.77 -10.39 -5.51
N VAL A 50 -6.58 -10.00 -5.01
CA VAL A 50 -5.79 -10.82 -4.08
C VAL A 50 -6.48 -10.90 -2.71
N LYS A 51 -7.06 -9.79 -2.23
CA LYS A 51 -7.88 -9.78 -1.00
C LYS A 51 -9.09 -10.73 -1.14
N PHE A 52 -9.80 -10.66 -2.27
CA PHE A 52 -10.93 -11.55 -2.55
C PHE A 52 -10.52 -13.04 -2.59
N LEU A 53 -9.36 -13.35 -3.17
CA LEU A 53 -8.86 -14.72 -3.21
C LEU A 53 -8.51 -15.25 -1.80
N LYS A 54 -7.87 -14.44 -0.96
CA LYS A 54 -7.56 -14.82 0.43
C LYS A 54 -8.80 -15.14 1.26
N GLU A 55 -9.89 -14.39 1.07
CA GLU A 55 -11.16 -14.65 1.77
C GLU A 55 -11.81 -15.98 1.32
N ARG A 56 -11.62 -16.36 0.06
CA ARG A 56 -12.18 -17.58 -0.54
C ARG A 56 -11.36 -18.83 -0.28
N ILE A 57 -10.05 -18.71 -0.04
CA ILE A 57 -9.11 -19.81 0.23
C ILE A 57 -8.78 -19.87 1.73
N LYS A 58 -9.77 -19.69 2.62
CA LYS A 58 -9.59 -20.03 4.04
C LYS A 58 -9.26 -21.52 4.14
N TRP A 59 -7.99 -21.84 4.38
CA TRP A 59 -7.56 -23.09 5.02
C TRP A 59 -7.96 -23.07 6.50
#